data_AF-A0A8I0H0T9-F1
#
_entry.id   AF-A0A8I0H0T9-F1
#
_cell.length_a   1.000
_cell.length_b   1.000
_cell.length_c   1.000
_cell.angle_alpha   90.00
_cell.angle_beta   90.00
_cell.angle_gamma   90.00
#
_symmetry.space_group_name_H-M   'P 1'
#
loop_
_entity.id
_entity.type
_entity.pdbx_description
1 polymer ?
#
loop_
_entity_poly.entity_id
_entity_poly.type
_entity_poly.pdbx_seq_one_letter_code
_entity_poly.pdbx_strand_id
1 'polypeptide(L)'
;CLDTYNPIYMMANSGARGSMNQIRQLAGMRGLMANTSGKTIEIPIKANFREGLSVLEYFISSRGARKGLADTALRTADSGYLTRRMVDV
;
A
#
# COMPACT_ATOMS: atom_id res chain seq x y z
N CYS A 1 -12.15 -19.21 -4.78
CA CYS A 1 -12.54 -18.12 -5.72
C CYS A 1 -11.35 -17.45 -6.42
N LEU A 2 -10.21 -18.14 -6.61
CA LEU A 2 -9.20 -17.80 -7.60
C LEU A 2 -8.87 -19.14 -8.27
N ASP A 3 -9.38 -19.33 -9.48
CA ASP A 3 -9.03 -20.49 -10.30
C ASP A 3 -7.54 -20.41 -10.67
N THR A 4 -6.87 -21.54 -10.85
CA THR A 4 -5.43 -21.60 -11.13
C THR A 4 -5.08 -20.85 -12.42
N TYR A 5 -6.04 -20.77 -13.35
CA TYR A 5 -5.95 -20.06 -14.62
C TYR A 5 -6.46 -18.61 -14.58
N ASN A 6 -6.80 -18.05 -13.42
CA ASN A 6 -7.16 -16.64 -13.34
C ASN A 6 -5.92 -15.77 -13.65
N PRO A 7 -5.96 -14.85 -14.64
CA PRO A 7 -4.81 -14.04 -15.01
C PRO A 7 -4.26 -13.20 -13.84
N ILE A 8 -5.11 -12.73 -12.92
CA ILE A 8 -4.67 -11.99 -11.73
C ILE A 8 -3.90 -12.90 -10.76
N TYR A 9 -4.35 -14.15 -10.62
CA TYR A 9 -3.68 -15.14 -9.79
C TYR A 9 -2.35 -15.58 -10.42
N MET A 10 -2.33 -15.80 -11.74
CA MET A 10 -1.12 -16.14 -12.47
C MET A 10 -0.05 -15.04 -12.38
N MET A 11 -0.43 -13.75 -12.47
CA MET A 11 0.53 -12.64 -12.34
C MET A 11 1.18 -12.54 -10.96
N ALA A 12 0.41 -12.77 -9.89
CA ALA A 12 0.95 -12.74 -8.54
C ALA A 12 1.72 -14.01 -8.17
N ASN A 13 1.28 -15.19 -8.63
CA ASN A 13 1.96 -16.47 -8.35
C ASN A 13 3.27 -16.60 -9.15
N SER A 14 3.30 -16.10 -10.39
CA SER A 14 4.52 -16.07 -11.20
C SER A 14 5.56 -15.05 -10.73
N GLY A 15 5.19 -14.15 -9.80
CA GLY A 15 6.06 -13.07 -9.32
C GLY A 15 6.30 -11.95 -10.33
N ALA A 16 5.66 -11.99 -11.51
CA ALA A 16 5.84 -10.99 -12.55
C ALA A 16 5.38 -9.59 -12.10
N ARG A 17 4.20 -9.50 -11.47
CA ARG A 17 3.66 -8.26 -10.91
C ARG A 17 2.46 -8.56 -10.02
N GLY A 18 2.42 -7.96 -8.83
CA GLY A 18 1.32 -8.13 -7.89
C GLY A 18 1.71 -8.97 -6.68
N SER A 19 1.30 -8.53 -5.49
CA SER A 19 1.48 -9.27 -4.23
C SER A 19 0.15 -9.80 -3.71
N MET A 20 0.18 -10.87 -2.92
CA MET A 20 -1.00 -11.40 -2.23
C MET A 20 -1.70 -10.32 -1.38
N ASN A 21 -0.94 -9.38 -0.81
CA ASN A 21 -1.49 -8.22 -0.08
C ASN A 21 -2.25 -7.26 -1.00
N GLN A 22 -1.81 -7.08 -2.25
CA GLN A 22 -2.50 -6.22 -3.22
C GLN A 22 -3.76 -6.90 -3.76
N ILE A 23 -3.70 -8.22 -4.02
CA ILE A 23 -4.89 -9.01 -4.38
C ILE A 23 -5.93 -8.95 -3.27
N ARG A 24 -5.49 -9.05 -2.01
CA ARG A 24 -6.37 -8.93 -0.85
C ARG A 24 -7.08 -7.57 -0.81
N GLN A 25 -6.45 -6.46 -1.19
CA GLN A 25 -7.14 -5.16 -1.23
C GLN A 25 -8.13 -5.03 -2.40
N LEU A 26 -7.92 -5.77 -3.48
CA LEU A 26 -8.79 -5.75 -4.66
C LEU A 26 -10.08 -6.55 -4.45
N ALA A 27 -9.96 -7.75 -3.90
CA ALA A 27 -11.06 -8.73 -3.83
C ALA A 27 -11.43 -9.18 -2.41
N GLY A 28 -10.71 -8.69 -1.40
CA GLY A 28 -11.02 -8.92 0.01
C GLY A 28 -10.86 -7.65 0.82
N MET A 29 -10.96 -7.80 2.14
CA MET A 29 -11.01 -6.65 3.04
C MET A 29 -9.68 -5.91 3.11
N ARG A 30 -9.74 -4.59 2.96
CA ARG A 30 -8.58 -3.70 3.03
C ARG A 30 -7.98 -3.63 4.44
N GLY A 31 -8.81 -3.75 5.48
CA GLY A 31 -8.38 -3.96 6.86
C GLY A 31 -8.21 -2.66 7.65
N LEU A 32 -7.42 -2.74 8.72
CA LEU A 32 -7.14 -1.61 9.61
C LEU A 32 -6.11 -0.68 8.99
N MET A 33 -6.33 0.63 9.09
CA MET A 33 -5.42 1.64 8.56
C MET A 33 -4.64 2.30 9.69
N ALA A 34 -3.37 2.56 9.47
CA ALA A 34 -2.57 3.35 10.40
C ALA A 34 -2.84 4.85 10.21
N ASN A 35 -2.99 5.57 11.32
CA ASN A 35 -3.02 7.01 11.34
C ASN A 35 -1.63 7.59 11.02
N THR A 36 -1.54 8.88 10.72
CA THR A 36 -0.26 9.56 10.41
C THR A 36 0.75 9.46 11.56
N SER A 37 0.27 9.39 12.81
CA SER A 37 1.10 9.18 14.00
C SER A 37 1.49 7.71 14.27
N GLY A 38 1.14 6.77 13.38
CA GLY A 38 1.46 5.35 13.51
C GLY A 38 0.51 4.54 14.39
N LYS A 39 -0.51 5.16 14.99
CA LYS A 39 -1.56 4.45 15.74
C LYS A 39 -2.56 3.79 14.78
N THR A 40 -2.96 2.55 15.05
CA THR A 40 -4.01 1.87 14.29
C THR A 40 -5.36 2.52 14.55
N ILE A 41 -6.11 2.82 13.49
CA ILE A 41 -7.48 3.33 13.60
C ILE A 41 -8.39 2.14 13.87
N GLU A 42 -9.21 2.21 14.92
CA GLU A 42 -10.08 1.11 15.38
C GLU A 42 -11.23 0.78 14.42
N ILE A 43 -11.55 1.71 13.50
CA ILE A 43 -12.57 1.52 12.47
C ILE A 43 -11.93 0.82 11.26
N PRO A 44 -12.21 -0.47 10.99
CA PRO A 44 -11.68 -1.16 9.82
C PRO A 44 -12.40 -0.74 8.54
N ILE A 45 -11.66 -0.71 7.43
CA ILE A 45 -12.25 -0.59 6.09
C ILE A 45 -12.71 -1.98 5.66
N LYS A 46 -14.03 -2.17 5.64
CA LYS A 46 -14.64 -3.47 5.30
C LYS A 46 -14.74 -3.67 3.80
N ALA A 47 -14.88 -2.57 3.05
CA ALA A 47 -15.05 -2.58 1.62
C ALA A 47 -13.74 -2.89 0.86
N ASN A 48 -13.93 -3.43 -0.34
CA ASN A 48 -12.86 -3.82 -1.25
C ASN A 48 -12.84 -2.82 -2.43
N PHE A 49 -11.73 -2.70 -3.15
CA PHE A 49 -11.70 -1.80 -4.32
C PHE A 49 -12.70 -2.19 -5.42
N ARG A 50 -13.08 -3.48 -5.49
CA ARG A 50 -14.12 -3.96 -6.40
C ARG A 50 -15.53 -3.48 -6.02
N GLU A 51 -15.83 -3.37 -4.72
CA GLU A 51 -17.14 -2.99 -4.19
C GLU A 51 -17.27 -1.46 -4.07
N GLY A 52 -16.15 -0.76 -3.98
CA GLY A 52 -16.08 0.69 -3.83
C GLY A 52 -16.02 1.10 -2.35
N LEU A 53 -15.26 2.16 -2.06
CA LEU A 53 -15.11 2.68 -0.69
C LEU A 53 -16.16 3.76 -0.40
N SER A 54 -16.68 3.78 0.82
CA SER A 54 -17.45 4.92 1.32
C SER A 54 -16.56 6.16 1.44
N VAL A 55 -17.15 7.37 1.38
CA VAL A 55 -16.43 8.65 1.50
C VAL A 55 -15.55 8.69 2.76
N LEU A 56 -16.06 8.17 3.88
CA LEU A 56 -15.33 8.14 5.15
C LEU A 56 -14.15 7.16 5.10
N GLU A 57 -14.33 5.97 4.53
CA GLU A 57 -13.26 4.98 4.35
C GLU A 57 -12.17 5.48 3.39
N TYR A 58 -12.58 6.17 2.31
CA TYR A 58 -11.66 6.78 1.36
C TYR A 58 -10.84 7.91 2.01
N PHE A 59 -11.48 8.77 2.82
CA PHE A 59 -10.80 9.84 3.55
C PHE A 59 -9.79 9.30 4.56
N ILE A 60 -10.13 8.24 5.30
CA ILE A 60 -9.20 7.56 6.21
C ILE A 60 -8.03 6.97 5.43
N SER A 61 -8.27 6.33 4.29
CA SER A 61 -7.22 5.72 3.46
C SER A 61 -6.21 6.74 2.91
N SER A 62 -6.65 7.98 2.67
CA SER A 62 -5.84 9.06 2.10
C SER A 62 -4.73 9.54 3.05
N ARG A 63 -4.95 9.48 4.36
CA ARG A 63 -3.97 9.91 5.37
C ARG A 63 -2.69 9.06 5.34
N GLY A 64 -2.86 7.74 5.31
CA GLY A 64 -1.73 6.80 5.23
C GLY A 64 -0.99 6.90 3.91
N ALA A 65 -1.72 7.04 2.80
CA ALA A 65 -1.12 7.20 1.47
C ALA A 65 -0.24 8.47 1.37
N ARG A 66 -0.74 9.60 1.88
CA ARG A 66 0.02 10.87 1.86
C ARG A 66 1.30 10.80 2.69
N LYS A 67 1.25 10.17 3.87
CA LYS A 67 2.44 9.96 4.69
C LYS A 67 3.48 9.12 3.96
N GLY A 68 3.07 8.00 3.36
CA GLY A 68 3.98 7.13 2.60
C GLY A 68 4.65 7.85 1.42
N LEU A 69 3.91 8.70 0.71
CA LEU A 69 4.46 9.52 -0.39
C LEU A 69 5.45 10.57 0.13
N ALA A 70 5.13 11.26 1.22
CA ALA A 70 6.02 12.23 1.84
C ALA A 70 7.32 11.58 2.34
N ASP A 71 7.22 10.43 3.02
CA ASP A 71 8.37 9.67 3.50
C ASP A 71 9.24 9.17 2.33
N THR A 72 8.61 8.75 1.22
CA THR A 72 9.34 8.33 0.01
C THR A 72 10.10 9.49 -0.62
N ALA A 73 9.49 10.67 -0.71
CA ALA A 73 10.14 11.86 -1.22
C ALA A 73 11.34 12.28 -0.33
N LEU A 74 11.17 12.25 1.00
CA LEU A 74 12.25 12.56 1.94
C LEU A 74 13.42 11.59 1.80
N ARG A 75 13.13 10.28 1.77
CA ARG A 75 14.16 9.23 1.64
C ARG A 75 14.94 9.30 0.33
N THR A 76 14.37 9.89 -0.72
CA THR A 76 15.07 10.12 -1.99
C THR A 76 16.20 11.12 -1.80
N ALA A 77 15.97 12.21 -1.07
CA ALA A 77 16.99 13.21 -0.76
C ALA A 77 18.09 12.63 0.15
N ASP A 78 17.70 11.91 1.21
CA ASP A 78 18.63 11.33 2.17
C ASP A 78 19.55 10.28 1.52
N SER A 79 19.01 9.43 0.63
CA SER A 79 19.79 8.42 -0.08
C SER A 79 20.80 9.04 -1.04
N GLY A 80 20.42 10.11 -1.73
CA GLY A 80 21.33 10.89 -2.58
C GLY A 80 22.44 11.56 -1.79
N TYR A 81 22.12 12.11 -0.61
CA TYR A 81 23.12 12.70 0.27
C TYR A 81 24.11 11.65 0.83
N LEU A 82 23.61 10.47 1.21
CA LEU A 82 24.44 9.38 1.71
C LEU A 82 25.43 8.89 0.65
N THR A 83 24.98 8.66 -0.59
CA THR A 83 25.84 8.23 -1.69
C THR A 83 26.94 9.24 -1.99
N ARG A 84 26.64 10.55 -1.92
CA ARG A 84 27.67 11.60 -2.03
C ARG A 84 28.73 11.48 -0.93
N ARG A 85 28.32 11.33 0.33
CA ARG A 85 29.27 11.19 1.46
C ARG A 85 30.13 9.94 1.39
N MET A 86 29.62 8.85 0.80
CA MET A 86 30.41 7.63 0.60
C MET A 86 31.50 7.78 -0.46
N VAL A 87 31.35 8.72 -1.40
CA VAL A 87 32.34 8.99 -2.47
C VAL A 87 33.35 10.07 -2.06
N ASP A 88 32.94 11.03 -1.23
CA ASP A 88 33.79 12.13 -0.75
C ASP A 88 34.78 11.72 0.39
N VAL A 89 34.83 10.44 0.77
CA VAL A 89 35.81 9.84 1.71
C VAL A 89 36.88 9.09 0.93
#